data_AF-A0A959JYX4-F1
#
_entry.id   AF-A0A959JYX4-F1
#
_cell.length_a   1.000
_cell.length_b   1.000
_cell.length_c   1.000
_cell.angle_alpha   90.00
_cell.angle_beta   90.00
_cell.angle_gamma   90.00
#
_symmetry.space_group_name_H-M   'P 1'
#
loop_
_entity.id
_entity.type
_entity.pdbx_description
1 polymer ?
#
loop_
_entity_poly.entity_id
_entity_poly.type
_entity_poly.pdbx_seq_one_letter_code
_entity_poly.pdbx_strand_id
1 'polypeptide(L)'
;MDLYEFIALDMEKKADTVWYHATYLTWRCWEKGKVNLYALEDFYVEVYYDNEFNCVDDIRSFKSIDCLDGYLDRIDLFSLLHPE
;
A
#
# COMPACT_ATOMS: atom_id res chain seq x y z
N MET A 1 0.00 -6.39 -14.66
CA MET A 1 -1.28 -6.64 -13.98
C MET A 1 -1.97 -5.31 -13.79
N ASP A 2 -3.17 -5.15 -14.34
CA ASP A 2 -3.92 -3.93 -14.12
C ASP A 2 -4.72 -3.95 -12.81
N LEU A 3 -5.27 -2.79 -12.42
CA LEU A 3 -6.06 -2.65 -11.21
C LEU A 3 -7.28 -3.59 -11.15
N TYR A 4 -7.95 -3.83 -12.28
CA TYR A 4 -9.15 -4.65 -12.33
C TYR A 4 -8.81 -6.14 -12.15
N GLU A 5 -7.73 -6.60 -12.78
CA GLU A 5 -7.17 -7.93 -12.58
C GLU A 5 -6.81 -8.13 -11.10
N PHE A 6 -6.15 -7.16 -10.48
CA PHE A 6 -5.79 -7.22 -9.06
C PHE A 6 -7.01 -7.25 -8.15
N ILE A 7 -8.02 -6.40 -8.39
CA ILE A 7 -9.25 -6.36 -7.59
C ILE A 7 -9.99 -7.71 -7.62
N ALA A 8 -9.95 -8.41 -8.76
CA ALA A 8 -10.60 -9.71 -8.95
C ALA A 8 -9.90 -10.88 -8.23
N LEU A 9 -8.66 -10.69 -7.75
CA LEU A 9 -7.95 -11.71 -6.97
C LEU A 9 -8.59 -11.92 -5.59
N ASP A 10 -8.50 -13.15 -5.09
CA ASP A 10 -8.78 -13.45 -3.69
C ASP A 10 -7.69 -12.87 -2.76
N MET A 11 -7.97 -12.89 -1.46
CA MET A 11 -7.11 -12.26 -0.46
C MET A 11 -5.69 -12.85 -0.43
N GLU A 12 -5.57 -14.17 -0.57
CA GLU A 12 -4.28 -14.87 -0.56
C GLU A 12 -3.44 -14.46 -1.77
N LYS A 13 -4.01 -14.50 -2.98
CA LYS A 13 -3.31 -14.06 -4.19
C LYS A 13 -2.98 -12.58 -4.18
N LYS A 14 -3.82 -11.74 -3.59
CA LYS A 14 -3.51 -10.31 -3.38
C LYS A 14 -2.29 -10.16 -2.49
N ALA A 15 -2.25 -10.87 -1.36
CA ALA A 15 -1.11 -10.83 -0.43
C ALA A 15 0.18 -11.30 -1.10
N ASP A 16 0.15 -12.44 -1.80
CA ASP A 16 1.29 -12.96 -2.55
C ASP A 16 1.75 -11.98 -3.63
N THR A 17 0.81 -11.41 -4.39
CA THR A 17 1.12 -10.45 -5.44
C THR A 17 1.84 -9.23 -4.87
N VAL A 18 1.33 -8.67 -3.78
CA VAL A 18 1.96 -7.52 -3.11
C VAL A 18 3.35 -7.90 -2.59
N TRP A 19 3.48 -9.06 -1.97
CA TRP A 19 4.73 -9.54 -1.39
C TRP A 19 5.83 -9.75 -2.44
N TYR A 20 5.50 -10.33 -3.59
CA TYR A 20 6.49 -10.69 -4.62
C TYR A 20 6.72 -9.61 -5.67
N HIS A 21 5.73 -8.74 -5.92
CA HIS A 21 5.77 -7.83 -7.07
C HIS A 21 5.68 -6.35 -6.73
N ALA A 22 5.23 -5.98 -5.53
CA ALA A 22 5.06 -4.57 -5.18
C ALA A 22 6.29 -3.99 -4.49
N THR A 23 6.51 -2.69 -4.69
CA THR A 23 7.57 -1.93 -4.01
C THR A 23 6.98 -1.24 -2.79
N TYR A 24 7.53 -1.51 -1.62
CA TYR A 24 7.15 -0.81 -0.39
C TYR A 24 7.51 0.67 -0.48
N LEU A 25 6.55 1.54 -0.16
CA LEU A 25 6.77 2.98 -0.14
C LEU A 25 6.89 3.51 1.28
N THR A 26 5.85 3.30 2.09
CA THR A 26 5.76 3.85 3.45
C THR A 26 4.60 3.20 4.21
N TRP A 27 4.31 3.70 5.40
CA TRP A 27 3.20 3.26 6.23
C TRP A 27 2.56 4.44 6.96
N ARG A 28 1.31 4.27 7.37
CA ARG A 28 0.61 5.18 8.30
C ARG A 28 -0.01 4.41 9.45
N CYS A 29 -0.23 5.09 10.58
CA CYS A 29 -1.01 4.53 11.67
C CYS A 29 -2.48 4.45 11.28
N TRP A 30 -3.14 3.39 11.73
CA TRP A 30 -4.59 3.25 11.73
C TRP A 30 -5.04 2.73 13.10
N GLU A 31 -6.31 2.89 13.45
CA GLU A 31 -6.84 2.63 14.80
C GLU A 31 -6.44 1.27 15.37
N LYS A 32 -6.41 0.23 14.52
CA LYS A 32 -6.08 -1.15 14.91
C LYS A 32 -4.65 -1.59 14.59
N GLY A 33 -3.85 -0.72 13.98
CA GLY A 33 -2.48 -1.07 13.61
C GLY A 33 -1.85 -0.16 12.57
N LYS A 34 -1.42 -0.76 11.47
CA LYS A 34 -0.67 -0.05 10.41
C LYS A 34 -1.28 -0.31 9.05
N VAL A 35 -1.20 0.69 8.19
CA VAL A 35 -1.53 0.55 6.78
C VAL A 35 -0.24 0.74 6.00
N ASN A 36 0.25 -0.35 5.41
CA ASN A 36 1.46 -0.36 4.60
C ASN A 36 1.09 -0.01 3.15
N LEU A 37 1.75 0.97 2.59
CA LEU A 37 1.55 1.43 1.22
C LEU A 37 2.63 0.87 0.30
N TYR A 38 2.18 0.32 -0.82
CA TYR A 38 3.03 -0.23 -1.86
C TYR A 38 2.67 0.38 -3.22
N ALA A 39 3.66 0.49 -4.11
CA ALA A 39 3.47 0.71 -5.53
C ALA A 39 3.49 -0.63 -6.27
N LEU A 40 2.52 -0.86 -7.15
CA LEU A 40 2.46 -2.02 -8.02
C LEU A 40 2.11 -1.54 -9.42
N GLU A 41 3.08 -1.60 -10.33
CA GLU A 41 2.96 -1.11 -11.72
C GLU A 41 2.43 0.34 -11.80
N ASP A 42 1.16 0.52 -12.18
CA ASP A 42 0.53 1.84 -12.41
C ASP A 42 -0.53 2.21 -11.35
N PHE A 43 -0.53 1.52 -10.20
CA PHE A 43 -1.43 1.78 -9.09
C PHE A 43 -0.76 1.55 -7.72
N TYR A 44 -1.48 1.87 -6.66
CA TYR A 44 -1.04 1.73 -5.28
C TYR A 44 -1.88 0.69 -4.54
N VAL A 45 -1.26 0.06 -3.56
CA VAL A 45 -1.89 -0.95 -2.70
C VAL A 45 -1.66 -0.62 -1.23
N GLU A 46 -2.74 -0.55 -0.47
CA GLU A 46 -2.75 -0.50 0.98
C GLU A 46 -2.97 -1.89 1.55
N VAL A 47 -2.06 -2.34 2.41
CA VAL A 47 -2.21 -3.55 3.22
C VAL A 47 -2.49 -3.14 4.67
N TYR A 48 -3.71 -3.41 5.13
CA TYR A 48 -4.17 -3.13 6.48
C TYR A 48 -3.74 -4.28 7.39
N TYR A 49 -2.83 -3.99 8.30
CA TYR A 49 -2.28 -4.96 9.24
C TYR A 49 -2.77 -4.66 10.65
N ASP A 50 -3.47 -5.64 11.24
CA ASP A 50 -3.95 -5.59 12.61
C ASP A 50 -2.86 -6.11 13.55
N ASN A 51 -2.39 -5.25 14.44
CA ASN A 51 -1.32 -5.61 15.38
C ASN A 51 -1.82 -6.43 16.57
N GLU A 52 -3.13 -6.38 16.89
CA GLU A 52 -3.74 -7.12 18.00
C GLU A 52 -3.88 -8.60 17.63
N PHE A 53 -4.37 -8.87 16.43
CA PHE A 53 -4.57 -10.24 15.92
C PHE A 53 -3.41 -10.75 15.06
N ASN A 54 -2.41 -9.89 14.78
CA ASN A 54 -1.21 -10.22 14.02
C ASN A 54 -1.55 -10.80 12.63
N CYS A 55 -2.50 -10.19 11.93
CA CYS A 55 -3.02 -10.64 10.64
C CYS A 55 -3.25 -9.47 9.67
N VAL A 56 -3.37 -9.81 8.38
CA VAL A 56 -3.82 -8.86 7.36
C VAL A 56 -5.34 -8.80 7.42
N ASP A 57 -5.88 -7.63 7.74
CA ASP A 57 -7.32 -7.38 7.84
C ASP A 57 -7.93 -7.09 6.46
N ASP A 58 -7.22 -6.31 5.62
CA ASP A 58 -7.72 -5.90 4.31
C ASP A 58 -6.57 -5.55 3.33
N ILE A 59 -6.84 -5.65 2.03
CA ILE A 59 -5.95 -5.22 0.96
C ILE A 59 -6.76 -4.37 -0.04
N ARG A 60 -6.45 -3.08 -0.11
CA ARG A 60 -7.13 -2.11 -0.98
C ARG A 60 -6.19 -1.61 -2.05
N SER A 61 -6.73 -1.31 -3.22
CA SER A 61 -5.96 -0.77 -4.34
C SER A 61 -6.63 0.47 -4.91
N PHE A 62 -5.83 1.41 -5.39
CA PHE A 62 -6.32 2.65 -5.97
C PHE A 62 -5.31 3.26 -6.95
N LYS A 63 -5.82 4.10 -7.85
CA LYS A 63 -5.01 4.93 -8.76
C LYS A 63 -5.04 6.42 -8.43
N SER A 64 -6.03 6.88 -7.66
CA SER A 64 -6.15 8.31 -7.37
C SER A 64 -5.03 8.76 -6.43
N ILE A 65 -4.38 9.87 -6.80
CA ILE A 65 -3.39 10.53 -5.96
C ILE A 65 -4.01 11.12 -4.69
N ASP A 66 -5.31 11.44 -4.70
CA ASP A 66 -6.01 11.97 -3.52
C ASP A 66 -5.97 10.97 -2.34
N CYS A 67 -5.89 9.67 -2.64
CA CYS A 67 -5.75 8.63 -1.63
C CYS A 67 -4.35 8.60 -0.98
N LEU A 68 -3.38 9.34 -1.52
CA LEU A 68 -2.04 9.49 -0.94
C LEU A 68 -1.94 10.62 0.08
N ASP A 69 -2.96 11.47 0.22
CA ASP A 69 -2.94 12.61 1.15
C ASP A 69 -2.60 12.18 2.59
N GLY A 70 -3.13 11.04 3.04
CA GLY A 70 -2.83 10.48 4.36
C GLY A 70 -1.39 10.01 4.58
N TYR A 71 -0.56 10.06 3.54
CA TYR A 71 0.85 9.68 3.55
C TYR A 71 1.81 10.86 3.33
N LEU A 72 1.31 12.03 2.92
CA LEU A 72 2.15 13.19 2.58
C LEU A 72 3.00 13.66 3.76
N ASP A 73 2.47 13.61 4.99
CA ASP A 73 3.23 13.96 6.21
C ASP A 73 4.36 12.97 6.53
N ARG A 74 4.42 11.83 5.84
CA ARG A 74 5.40 10.75 6.05
C ARG A 74 6.34 10.55 4.88
N ILE A 75 6.04 11.12 3.72
CA ILE A 75 6.92 11.05 2.55
C ILE A 75 7.84 12.26 2.63
N ASP A 76 9.14 12.01 2.77
CA ASP A 76 10.15 13.07 2.67
C ASP A 76 10.31 13.48 1.20
N LEU A 77 9.47 14.41 0.77
CA LEU A 77 9.51 14.99 -0.58
C LEU A 77 10.84 15.71 -0.85
N PHE A 78 11.55 16.16 0.18
CA PHE A 78 12.82 16.87 0.03
C PHE A 78 13.89 15.92 -0.51
N SER A 79 13.95 14.70 0.02
CA SER A 79 14.87 13.64 -0.43
C SER A 79 14.63 13.23 -1.89
N LEU A 80 13.39 13.36 -2.39
CA LEU A 80 13.01 13.00 -3.76
C LEU A 80 13.37 14.07 -4.81
N LEU A 81 13.39 15.35 -4.41
CA LEU A 81 13.72 16.46 -5.31
C LEU A 81 15.23 16.72 -5.41
N HIS A 82 16.01 16.16 -4.50
CA HIS A 82 17.46 16.28 -4.45
C HIS A 82 18.13 14.90 -4.30
N PRO A 83 18.07 14.04 -5.34
CA PRO A 83 18.83 12.79 -5.34
C PRO A 83 20.34 13.11 -5.36
N GLU A 84 21.10 12.49 -4.45
CA GLU A 84 22.57 12.54 -4.43
C GLU A 84 23.20 11.89 -5.68
#